data_AF-A0AA36AYK2-F1
#
_entry.id   AF-A0AA36AYK2-F1
#
_cell.length_a   1.000
_cell.length_b   1.000
_cell.length_c   1.000
_cell.angle_alpha   90.00
_cell.angle_beta   90.00
_cell.angle_gamma   90.00
#
_symmetry.space_group_name_H-M   'P 1'
#
loop_
_entity.id
_entity.type
_entity.pdbx_description
1 polymer ?
#
loop_
_entity_poly.entity_id
_entity_poly.type
_entity_poly.pdbx_seq_one_letter_code
_entity_poly.pdbx_strand_id
1 'polypeptide(L)'
;MQIYTGKDPVKGRKTNKGSSSVEDLVKELENTGRNITGDNFFTTLGLARKMLSKKTALVETIRNNRVELLSAFTNGKETISTAQYLDFKRILRSCLIVPRNIM
;
A
#
# COMPACT_ATOMS: atom_id res chain seq x y z
N MET A 1 18.90 5.30 7.72
CA MET A 1 17.78 5.24 8.69
C MET A 1 17.46 6.65 9.17
N GLN A 2 16.18 7.05 9.18
CA GLN A 2 15.74 8.40 9.59
C GLN A 2 14.91 8.30 10.87
N ILE A 3 15.24 9.13 11.87
CA ILE A 3 14.51 9.19 13.14
C ILE A 3 13.36 10.19 13.00
N TYR A 4 12.15 9.78 13.40
CA TYR A 4 11.01 10.68 13.44
C TYR A 4 11.05 11.55 14.70
N THR A 5 11.34 12.84 14.53
CA THR A 5 11.42 13.82 15.62
C THR A 5 10.14 14.64 15.83
N GLY A 6 9.05 14.27 15.14
CA GLY A 6 7.77 14.98 15.24
C GLY A 6 7.53 16.00 14.12
N LYS A 7 6.79 17.06 14.46
CA LYS A 7 6.53 18.17 13.55
C LYS A 7 7.68 19.16 13.64
N ASP A 8 8.36 19.37 12.53
CA ASP A 8 9.35 20.42 12.37
C ASP A 8 8.60 21.77 12.37
N PRO A 9 8.92 22.71 13.27
CA PRO A 9 8.24 24.01 13.35
C PRO A 9 8.62 24.94 12.19
N VAL A 10 9.74 24.70 11.51
CA VAL A 10 10.25 25.52 10.40
C VAL A 10 9.75 24.98 9.06
N LYS A 11 9.68 23.66 8.91
CA LYS A 11 9.17 23.03 7.69
C LYS A 11 7.64 22.89 7.76
N GLY A 12 6.96 23.56 6.83
CA GLY A 12 5.51 23.41 6.63
C GLY A 12 5.07 21.94 6.47
N ARG A 13 3.77 21.69 6.62
CA ARG A 13 3.20 20.34 6.58
C ARG A 13 3.54 19.64 5.26
N LYS A 14 4.46 18.68 5.30
CA LYS A 14 4.66 17.73 4.20
C LYS A 14 3.50 16.73 4.18
N THR A 15 2.81 16.64 3.06
CA THR A 15 1.86 15.57 2.75
C THR A 15 2.64 14.28 2.49
N ASN A 16 2.04 13.11 2.79
CA ASN A 16 2.59 11.78 2.50
C ASN A 16 3.98 11.47 3.08
N LYS A 17 4.24 11.83 4.35
CA LYS A 17 5.53 11.49 5.02
C LYS A 17 5.83 9.98 5.00
N GLY A 18 4.80 9.15 5.12
CA GLY A 18 4.96 7.69 5.14
C GLY A 18 5.67 7.15 3.90
N SER A 19 5.27 7.59 2.70
CA SER A 19 5.87 7.08 1.46
C SER A 19 7.33 7.49 1.32
N SER A 20 7.70 8.73 1.66
CA SER A 20 9.11 9.15 1.64
C SER A 20 9.96 8.36 2.63
N SER A 21 9.45 8.09 3.83
CA SER A 21 10.19 7.29 4.81
C SER A 21 10.44 5.87 4.30
N VAL A 22 9.47 5.23 3.64
CA VAL A 22 9.67 3.90 3.04
C VAL A 22 10.70 3.96 1.92
N GLU A 23 10.62 4.93 1.01
CA GLU A 23 11.60 5.10 -0.07
C GLU A 23 13.04 5.24 0.45
N ASP A 24 13.24 6.03 1.51
CA ASP A 24 14.56 6.21 2.12
C ASP A 24 15.06 4.92 2.79
N LEU A 25 14.17 4.13 3.40
CA LEU A 25 14.51 2.87 4.05
C LEU A 25 14.88 1.76 3.06
N VAL A 26 14.22 1.74 1.90
CA VAL A 26 14.34 0.64 0.95
C VAL A 26 15.32 0.94 -0.18
N LYS A 27 15.91 2.14 -0.19
CA LYS A 27 16.82 2.62 -1.23
C LYS A 27 17.94 1.63 -1.59
N GLU A 28 18.52 0.97 -0.59
CA GLU A 28 19.59 -0.03 -0.77
C GLU A 28 19.08 -1.40 -1.25
N LEU A 29 17.77 -1.63 -1.18
CA LEU A 29 17.08 -2.86 -1.60
C LEU A 29 16.39 -2.69 -2.97
N GLU A 30 16.51 -1.51 -3.58
CA GLU A 30 15.95 -1.24 -4.91
C GLU A 30 16.73 -2.05 -5.98
N ASN A 31 16.01 -2.54 -6.99
CA ASN A 31 16.54 -3.31 -8.12
C ASN A 31 17.10 -4.69 -7.77
N THR A 32 16.97 -5.16 -6.53
CA THR A 32 17.46 -6.49 -6.13
C THR A 32 16.43 -7.60 -6.31
N GLY A 33 15.22 -7.30 -6.81
CA GLY A 33 14.15 -8.30 -6.96
C GLY A 33 13.50 -8.74 -5.65
N ARG A 34 13.62 -7.95 -4.58
CA ARG A 34 13.09 -8.29 -3.25
C ARG A 34 11.65 -7.80 -3.08
N ASN A 35 10.97 -8.39 -2.11
CA ASN A 35 9.63 -7.99 -1.68
C ASN A 35 9.73 -7.19 -0.37
N ILE A 36 8.98 -6.11 -0.28
CA ILE A 36 8.79 -5.32 0.93
C ILE A 36 7.39 -5.62 1.46
N THR A 37 7.30 -5.96 2.74
CA THR A 37 6.01 -6.08 3.43
C THR A 37 5.86 -4.92 4.41
N GLY A 38 4.74 -4.22 4.35
CA GLY A 38 4.46 -3.04 5.17
C GLY A 38 3.03 -3.03 5.74
N ASP A 39 2.77 -2.04 6.58
CA ASP A 39 1.45 -1.78 7.16
C ASP A 39 0.66 -0.75 6.31
N ASN A 40 -0.66 -0.73 6.46
CA ASN A 40 -1.61 0.13 5.77
C ASN A 40 -1.30 1.64 5.84
N PHE A 41 -0.53 2.05 6.85
CA PHE A 41 -0.16 3.44 7.07
C PHE A 41 0.66 4.00 5.89
N PHE A 42 1.50 3.17 5.27
CA PHE A 42 2.38 3.57 4.17
C PHE A 42 1.73 3.38 2.80
N THR A 43 0.58 2.71 2.75
CA THR A 43 -0.11 2.34 1.53
C THR A 43 -0.61 3.54 0.76
N THR A 44 0.04 3.76 -0.38
CA THR A 44 -0.37 4.70 -1.42
C THR A 44 -0.11 4.07 -2.78
N LEU A 45 -1.01 4.29 -3.75
CA LEU A 45 -0.84 3.79 -5.11
C LEU A 45 0.43 4.33 -5.78
N GLY A 46 0.80 5.58 -5.48
CA GLY A 46 2.03 6.20 -5.96
C GLY A 46 3.28 5.44 -5.51
N LEU A 47 3.34 5.05 -4.23
CA LEU A 47 4.45 4.26 -3.68
C LEU A 47 4.54 2.88 -4.35
N ALA A 48 3.41 2.18 -4.48
CA ALA A 48 3.37 0.85 -5.09
C ALA A 48 3.88 0.87 -6.55
N ARG A 49 3.47 1.88 -7.34
CA ARG A 49 3.96 2.07 -8.72
C ARG A 49 5.46 2.36 -8.76
N LYS A 50 5.96 3.17 -7.82
CA LYS A 50 7.39 3.50 -7.74
C LYS A 50 8.24 2.29 -7.39
N MET A 51 7.83 1.50 -6.40
CA MET A 51 8.54 0.27 -6.00
C MET A 51 8.61 -0.71 -7.16
N LEU A 52 7.50 -0.88 -7.87
CA LEU A 52 7.43 -1.75 -9.02
C LEU A 52 8.37 -1.33 -10.15
N SER A 53 8.48 -0.02 -10.42
CA SER A 53 9.44 0.51 -11.41
C SER A 53 10.90 0.19 -11.08
N LYS A 54 11.18 -0.13 -9.81
CA LYS A 54 12.51 -0.44 -9.27
C LYS A 54 12.70 -1.93 -8.98
N LYS A 55 11.93 -2.82 -9.63
CA LYS A 55 11.97 -4.28 -9.43
C LYS A 55 11.81 -4.69 -7.95
N THR A 56 10.96 -3.97 -7.22
CA THR A 56 10.66 -4.28 -5.83
C THR A 56 9.14 -4.40 -5.68
N ALA A 57 8.66 -5.55 -5.20
CA ALA A 57 7.24 -5.72 -4.94
C ALA A 57 6.87 -5.18 -3.56
N LEU A 58 5.70 -4.56 -3.44
CA LEU A 58 5.17 -4.05 -2.17
C LEU A 58 3.91 -4.85 -1.79
N VAL A 59 3.93 -5.43 -0.59
CA VAL A 59 2.82 -6.21 -0.02
C VAL A 59 2.36 -5.51 1.25
N GLU A 60 1.13 -5.01 1.26
CA GLU A 60 0.58 -4.28 2.40
C GLU A 60 -0.90 -4.61 2.59
N THR A 61 -1.39 -4.37 3.80
CA THR A 61 -2.82 -4.35 4.08
C THR A 61 -3.41 -3.04 3.57
N ILE A 62 -4.61 -3.08 2.99
CA ILE A 62 -5.27 -1.87 2.50
C ILE A 62 -6.51 -1.61 3.33
N ARG A 63 -6.66 -0.37 3.82
CA ARG A 63 -7.82 0.03 4.61
C ARG A 63 -9.07 0.15 3.71
N ASN A 64 -10.17 -0.43 4.16
CA ASN A 64 -11.48 -0.44 3.51
C ASN A 64 -12.03 0.95 3.10
N ASN A 65 -11.67 2.02 3.81
CA ASN A 65 -12.13 3.38 3.51
C ASN A 65 -11.31 4.11 2.43
N ARG A 66 -10.36 3.45 1.77
CA ARG A 66 -9.56 4.08 0.71
C ARG A 66 -10.40 4.29 -0.54
N VAL A 67 -10.45 5.54 -1.02
CA VAL A 67 -11.19 5.94 -2.23
C VAL A 67 -10.81 5.10 -3.45
N GLU A 68 -9.52 4.77 -3.58
CA GLU A 68 -8.98 3.94 -4.67
C GLU A 68 -9.51 2.49 -4.64
N LEU A 69 -9.81 1.95 -3.46
CA LEU A 69 -10.47 0.65 -3.33
C LEU A 69 -11.98 0.76 -3.53
N LEU A 70 -12.60 1.80 -2.98
CA LEU A 70 -14.05 1.95 -3.01
C LEU A 70 -14.58 1.86 -4.44
N SER A 71 -13.97 2.54 -5.42
CA SER A 71 -14.39 2.43 -6.82
C SER A 71 -14.24 1.05 -7.45
N ALA A 72 -13.29 0.23 -6.97
CA ALA A 72 -13.01 -1.08 -7.51
C ALA A 72 -13.90 -2.19 -6.91
N PHE A 73 -14.44 -1.97 -5.71
CA PHE A 73 -15.20 -2.99 -4.95
C PHE A 73 -16.68 -2.61 -4.69
N THR A 74 -17.17 -1.43 -5.10
CA THR A 74 -18.56 -0.99 -4.86
C THR A 74 -19.61 -1.56 -5.81
N ASN A 75 -19.26 -2.50 -6.69
CA ASN A 75 -20.25 -3.18 -7.53
C ASN A 75 -20.96 -4.29 -6.73
N GLY A 76 -21.99 -3.90 -5.98
CA GLY A 76 -23.11 -4.78 -5.63
C GLY A 76 -22.89 -5.72 -4.45
N LYS A 77 -24.00 -6.01 -3.77
CA LYS A 77 -24.13 -6.90 -2.60
C LYS A 77 -23.89 -8.37 -2.95
N GLU A 78 -22.67 -8.72 -3.33
CA GLU A 78 -22.27 -10.12 -3.43
C GLU A 78 -21.10 -10.39 -2.49
N THR A 79 -21.38 -11.07 -1.38
CA THR A 79 -20.38 -11.65 -0.49
C THR A 79 -19.63 -12.74 -1.23
N ILE A 80 -18.58 -12.38 -1.97
CA ILE A 80 -17.72 -13.38 -2.57
C ILE A 80 -16.83 -13.98 -1.47
N SER A 81 -17.24 -15.16 -1.02
CA SER A 81 -16.35 -16.10 -0.36
C SER A 81 -15.26 -16.50 -1.36
N THR A 82 -14.01 -16.33 -0.96
CA THR A 82 -12.75 -16.64 -1.67
C THR A 82 -12.15 -15.49 -2.49
N ALA A 83 -11.10 -14.91 -1.91
CA ALA A 83 -9.97 -14.20 -2.54
C ALA A 83 -10.23 -13.63 -3.94
N GLN A 84 -10.96 -12.52 -4.03
CA GLN A 84 -11.08 -11.81 -5.30
C GLN A 84 -9.90 -10.87 -5.52
N TYR A 85 -9.13 -11.24 -6.54
CA TYR A 85 -8.25 -10.38 -7.31
C TYR A 85 -9.07 -9.36 -8.10
N LEU A 86 -8.67 -8.09 -8.06
CA LEU A 86 -9.08 -7.15 -9.11
C LEU A 86 -7.95 -6.20 -9.52
N ASP A 87 -7.81 -6.10 -10.84
CA ASP A 87 -6.72 -5.52 -11.62
C ASP A 87 -6.79 -3.98 -11.66
N PHE A 88 -5.73 -3.28 -11.21
CA PHE A 88 -5.58 -1.82 -11.39
C PHE A 88 -4.45 -1.42 -12.37
N LYS A 89 -4.12 -2.32 -13.32
CA LYS A 89 -3.10 -2.31 -14.39
C LYS A 89 -2.06 -3.41 -14.14
N ARG A 90 -2.31 -4.63 -14.64
CA ARG A 90 -1.44 -5.79 -14.95
C ARG A 90 -0.36 -6.21 -13.93
N ILE A 91 -0.12 -5.44 -12.87
CA ILE A 91 1.10 -5.47 -12.08
C ILE A 91 0.84 -5.24 -10.58
N LEU A 92 -0.32 -4.68 -10.21
CA LEU A 92 -0.76 -4.62 -8.81
C LEU A 92 -1.91 -5.59 -8.60
N ARG A 93 -1.69 -6.60 -7.76
CA ARG A 93 -2.67 -7.62 -7.37
C ARG A 93 -3.09 -7.36 -5.94
N SER A 94 -4.27 -6.78 -5.74
CA SER A 94 -4.88 -6.66 -4.41
C SER A 94 -5.78 -7.87 -4.14
N CYS A 95 -5.64 -8.50 -2.98
CA CYS A 95 -6.48 -9.59 -2.51
C CYS A 95 -7.27 -9.11 -1.29
N LEU A 96 -8.60 -9.18 -1.33
CA LEU A 96 -9.46 -8.94 -0.18
C LEU A 96 -9.81 -10.27 0.49
N ILE A 97 -9.44 -10.43 1.76
CA ILE A 97 -9.84 -11.57 2.59
C ILE A 97 -10.82 -11.05 3.64
N VAL A 98 -12.09 -11.44 3.53
CA VAL A 98 -13.11 -11.17 4.56
C VAL A 98 -13.25 -12.42 5.41
N PRO A 99 -12.71 -12.44 6.65
CA PRO A 99 -12.93 -13.57 7.55
C PRO A 99 -14.43 -13.66 7.88
N ARG A 100 -15.03 -14.83 7.67
CA ARG A 100 -16.37 -15.11 8.21
C ARG A 100 -16.23 -15.27 9.72
N ASN A 101 -16.94 -14.46 10.50
CA ASN A 101 -17.14 -14.73 11.92
C ASN A 101 -17.92 -16.04 12.02
N ILE A 102 -17.26 -17.09 12.49
CA ILE A 102 -17.91 -18.31 12.96
C ILE A 102 -18.34 -18.00 14.39
N MET A 103 -19.61 -17.66 14.58
CA MET A 103 -20.30 -17.84 15.86
C MET A 103 -20.88 -19.24 15.90
#